data_AF-D2VF61-F1
#
_entry.id   AF-D2VF61-F1
#
_cell.length_a   1.000
_cell.length_b   1.000
_cell.length_c   1.000
_cell.angle_alpha   90.00
_cell.angle_beta   90.00
_cell.angle_gamma   90.00
#
_symmetry.space_group_name_H-M   'P 1'
#
loop_
_entity.id
_entity.type
_entity.pdbx_description
1 polymer ?
#
loop_
_entity_poly.entity_id
_entity_poly.type
_entity_poly.pdbx_seq_one_letter_code
_entity_poly.pdbx_strand_id
1 'polypeptide(L)'
;MKVNRYVRLSLVTLFLAIYIFLYDTTVIQAATYPFGSVYRPFSANSPWNSRPVNPVLDDSKTVPQSSFYPAIGEGIYSTGVFIASADDTSKLVYGPSANTGIAIADIGGSTTSVTIPRWPSNTLPASGSDGHCEIFDPIDKVIHSFWQLKNVNGTWRAALYGWSALDGVGWGTPAFFYQGARATGVPSSAGLIRKYEVDDGDSQYRHALTLSMTFNGLSNNPTYVWPATAADGDAAATNYGTIPEGSLLMLPSDFNVTKSLTIPKLRKIAETLKTYGAYVTDRNTGTPFNIYVEIGSNYTLHPGGWSNQAAYELQVIRAALRPLKSCSGYLNGEDKPIKFSLNQNLISMRGPWALEYGGSLGYFDTWKQAVVFSNRTSKTSQRNTNGTGLSKTLWAKPTSGQLYNITAITTGGGQFRFYINLACRNLSNIDSGNLNNGQSFVFTWPSSSCWGSIFATSGVNQESTVSAQLLKVEVPAAVSSVNPTTSFTTGVIAKNSTNPDRVNDGQLISHPSIAMVLLLIILSFFTL
;
A
#
# COMPACT_ATOMS: atom_id res chain seq x y z
N MET A 1 44.45 -2.15 -67.79
CA MET A 1 44.75 -2.21 -66.34
C MET A 1 44.03 -1.07 -65.61
N LYS A 2 42.83 -1.30 -65.05
CA LYS A 2 42.15 -0.39 -64.11
C LYS A 2 40.92 -1.08 -63.50
N VAL A 3 41.14 -2.13 -62.72
CA VAL A 3 40.11 -2.75 -61.86
C VAL A 3 40.81 -3.14 -60.57
N ASN A 4 41.08 -2.19 -59.67
CA ASN A 4 41.52 -2.56 -58.31
C ASN A 4 41.43 -1.47 -57.21
N ARG A 5 40.63 -0.41 -57.40
CA ARG A 5 40.45 0.61 -56.33
C ARG A 5 39.04 0.65 -55.70
N TYR A 6 38.02 0.09 -56.35
CA TYR A 6 36.64 0.18 -55.86
C TYR A 6 36.18 -1.00 -54.99
N VAL A 7 36.88 -2.15 -55.04
CA VAL A 7 36.51 -3.33 -54.23
C VAL A 7 37.05 -3.24 -52.79
N ARG A 8 38.18 -2.56 -52.57
CA ARG A 8 38.76 -2.39 -51.22
C ARG A 8 38.04 -1.37 -50.34
N LEU A 9 37.34 -0.39 -50.92
CA LEU A 9 36.59 0.59 -50.13
C LEU A 9 35.26 0.02 -49.60
N SER A 10 34.69 -0.96 -50.31
CA SER A 10 33.37 -1.56 -50.03
C SER A 10 33.40 -2.63 -48.93
N LEU A 11 34.53 -3.32 -48.74
CA LEU A 11 34.70 -4.31 -47.66
C LEU A 11 34.99 -3.66 -46.30
N VAL A 12 35.67 -2.50 -46.27
CA VAL A 12 35.96 -1.78 -45.02
C VAL A 12 34.70 -1.09 -44.46
N THR A 13 33.79 -0.63 -45.32
CA THR A 13 32.49 -0.07 -44.89
C THR A 13 31.52 -1.15 -44.40
N LEU A 14 31.54 -2.35 -44.99
CA LEU A 14 30.70 -3.47 -44.53
C LEU A 14 31.15 -4.00 -43.16
N PHE A 15 32.46 -4.06 -42.89
CA PHE A 15 32.97 -4.45 -41.56
C PHE A 15 32.75 -3.37 -40.50
N LEU A 16 32.80 -2.07 -40.84
CA LEU A 16 32.47 -1.00 -39.89
C LEU A 16 30.97 -0.95 -39.57
N ALA A 17 30.10 -1.23 -40.55
CA ALA A 17 28.66 -1.34 -40.33
C ALA A 17 28.30 -2.54 -39.43
N ILE A 18 28.95 -3.69 -39.62
CA ILE A 18 28.75 -4.86 -38.74
C ILE A 18 29.34 -4.63 -37.35
N TYR A 19 30.44 -3.90 -37.21
CA TYR A 19 31.02 -3.54 -35.91
C TYR A 19 30.16 -2.51 -35.15
N ILE A 20 29.49 -1.59 -35.86
CA ILE A 20 28.52 -0.65 -35.24
C ILE A 20 27.20 -1.38 -34.91
N PHE A 21 26.75 -2.34 -35.71
CA PHE A 21 25.56 -3.15 -35.42
C PHE A 21 25.76 -4.21 -34.31
N LEU A 22 27.00 -4.56 -33.96
CA LEU A 22 27.30 -5.49 -32.86
C LEU A 22 27.49 -4.78 -31.50
N TYR A 23 27.54 -3.45 -31.47
CA TYR A 23 27.69 -2.68 -30.22
C TYR A 23 26.55 -1.71 -29.93
N ASP A 24 25.57 -1.56 -30.82
CA ASP A 24 24.32 -0.87 -30.51
C ASP A 24 23.31 -1.83 -29.87
N THR A 25 23.76 -2.57 -28.85
CA THR A 25 22.84 -2.96 -27.78
C THR A 25 22.50 -1.69 -27.03
N THR A 26 21.55 -0.92 -27.58
CA THR A 26 20.69 -0.10 -26.74
C THR A 26 20.07 -1.07 -25.75
N VAL A 27 20.69 -1.16 -24.56
CA VAL A 27 20.00 -1.65 -23.38
C VAL A 27 18.77 -0.75 -23.31
N ILE A 28 17.63 -1.29 -23.70
CA ILE A 28 16.34 -0.65 -23.46
C ILE A 28 16.29 -0.55 -21.94
N GLN A 29 16.69 0.61 -21.43
CA GLN A 29 16.64 0.89 -20.02
C GLN A 29 15.15 0.86 -19.69
N ALA A 30 14.73 -0.17 -18.97
CA ALA A 30 13.35 -0.31 -18.52
C ALA A 30 12.91 1.04 -17.96
N ALA A 31 11.83 1.60 -18.50
CA ALA A 31 11.34 2.90 -18.09
C ALA A 31 11.14 2.87 -16.57
N THR A 32 11.91 3.66 -15.84
CA THR A 32 11.80 3.74 -14.39
C THR A 32 10.57 4.55 -14.06
N TYR A 33 9.44 3.87 -13.85
CA TYR A 33 8.22 4.53 -13.41
C TYR A 33 8.43 5.21 -12.05
N PRO A 34 7.97 6.47 -11.87
CA PRO A 34 8.10 7.16 -10.60
C PRO A 34 7.26 6.49 -9.53
N PHE A 35 7.74 6.49 -8.28
CA PHE A 35 6.97 6.02 -7.14
C PHE A 35 5.68 6.81 -6.97
N GLY A 36 4.65 6.15 -6.43
CA GLY A 36 3.33 6.75 -6.26
C GLY A 36 2.59 6.97 -7.58
N SER A 37 2.94 6.20 -8.62
CA SER A 37 2.25 6.20 -9.91
C SER A 37 1.52 4.89 -10.16
N VAL A 38 0.70 4.84 -11.21
CA VAL A 38 -0.08 3.64 -11.55
C VAL A 38 0.75 2.42 -11.94
N TYR A 39 1.99 2.64 -12.38
CA TYR A 39 2.98 1.63 -12.76
C TYR A 39 4.06 1.43 -11.70
N ARG A 40 3.99 2.15 -10.58
CA ARG A 40 4.84 1.88 -9.41
C ARG A 40 4.12 2.38 -8.16
N PRO A 41 3.02 1.72 -7.78
CA PRO A 41 2.20 2.18 -6.68
C PRO A 41 2.96 2.17 -5.36
N PHE A 42 2.52 3.13 -4.56
CA PHE A 42 3.03 3.58 -3.28
C PHE A 42 4.36 4.33 -3.36
N SER A 43 4.57 5.18 -2.37
CA SER A 43 5.80 5.98 -2.20
C SER A 43 7.05 5.09 -2.14
N ALA A 44 8.21 5.71 -2.38
CA ALA A 44 9.51 5.06 -2.19
C ALA A 44 9.67 4.52 -0.76
N ASN A 45 9.09 5.20 0.24
CA ASN A 45 9.15 4.82 1.65
C ASN A 45 8.08 3.79 2.05
N SER A 46 7.31 3.26 1.11
CA SER A 46 6.37 2.18 1.39
C SER A 46 7.12 0.89 1.75
N PRO A 47 6.61 0.08 2.71
CA PRO A 47 7.07 -1.29 2.91
C PRO A 47 7.03 -2.12 1.62
N TRP A 48 6.11 -1.85 0.70
CA TRP A 48 6.05 -2.52 -0.61
C TRP A 48 7.26 -2.23 -1.48
N ASN A 49 7.82 -1.03 -1.38
CA ASN A 49 8.94 -0.58 -2.21
C ASN A 49 10.28 -0.65 -1.46
N SER A 50 10.31 -1.25 -0.27
CA SER A 50 11.50 -1.31 0.58
C SER A 50 12.04 -2.74 0.70
N ARG A 51 13.32 -2.87 1.05
CA ARG A 51 13.98 -4.15 1.30
C ARG A 51 14.76 -4.15 2.61
N PRO A 52 14.72 -5.26 3.39
CA PRO A 52 15.48 -5.36 4.63
C PRO A 52 16.98 -5.46 4.35
N VAL A 53 17.78 -4.86 5.21
CA VAL A 53 19.25 -4.96 5.21
C VAL A 53 19.69 -6.02 6.22
N ASN A 54 20.52 -6.97 5.80
CA ASN A 54 20.98 -8.11 6.60
C ASN A 54 19.81 -8.83 7.29
N PRO A 55 18.85 -9.39 6.52
CA PRO A 55 17.70 -10.06 7.09
C PRO A 55 18.13 -11.28 7.90
N VAL A 56 17.59 -11.41 9.11
CA VAL A 56 17.65 -12.62 9.93
C VAL A 56 16.30 -13.29 9.83
N LEU A 57 16.29 -14.53 9.36
CA LEU A 57 15.08 -15.30 9.13
C LEU A 57 14.75 -16.19 10.33
N ASP A 58 13.48 -16.49 10.54
CA ASP A 58 13.01 -17.38 11.61
C ASP A 58 13.00 -18.83 11.12
N ASP A 59 14.14 -19.51 11.28
CA ASP A 59 14.31 -20.92 10.88
C ASP A 59 13.42 -21.91 11.66
N SER A 60 12.80 -21.48 12.75
CA SER A 60 11.84 -22.31 13.49
C SER A 60 10.48 -22.42 12.80
N LYS A 61 10.22 -21.59 11.79
CA LYS A 61 8.95 -21.53 11.07
C LYS A 61 9.14 -21.82 9.60
N THR A 62 8.27 -22.63 9.02
CA THR A 62 8.27 -22.91 7.58
C THR A 62 6.84 -22.80 7.04
N VAL A 63 6.68 -22.51 5.75
CA VAL A 63 5.36 -22.60 5.12
C VAL A 63 4.97 -24.07 5.03
N PRO A 64 3.90 -24.55 5.69
CA PRO A 64 3.58 -25.97 5.72
C PRO A 64 3.06 -26.47 4.36
N GLN A 65 3.12 -27.78 4.15
CA GLN A 65 2.34 -28.42 3.08
C GLN A 65 0.84 -28.40 3.41
N SER A 66 0.00 -28.56 2.41
CA SER A 66 -1.46 -28.62 2.56
C SER A 66 -2.07 -29.42 1.40
N SER A 67 -3.38 -29.32 1.21
CA SER A 67 -4.16 -30.15 0.26
C SER A 67 -3.76 -29.93 -1.21
N PHE A 68 -3.20 -28.77 -1.53
CA PHE A 68 -2.78 -28.40 -2.88
C PHE A 68 -1.28 -28.05 -2.93
N TYR A 69 -0.76 -27.90 -4.15
CA TYR A 69 0.58 -27.35 -4.37
C TYR A 69 0.58 -25.83 -4.15
N PRO A 70 1.72 -25.23 -3.77
CA PRO A 70 1.87 -23.78 -3.83
C PRO A 70 1.57 -23.28 -5.25
N ALA A 71 1.12 -22.04 -5.37
CA ALA A 71 0.71 -21.46 -6.64
C ALA A 71 1.30 -20.07 -6.83
N ILE A 72 1.50 -19.71 -8.10
CA ILE A 72 1.79 -18.34 -8.53
C ILE A 72 1.03 -18.16 -9.84
N GLY A 73 0.21 -17.11 -9.92
CA GLY A 73 -0.43 -16.80 -11.17
C GLY A 73 -1.57 -15.82 -11.06
N GLU A 74 -2.13 -15.53 -12.24
CA GLU A 74 -3.44 -14.94 -12.34
C GLU A 74 -4.51 -16.01 -12.08
N GLY A 75 -5.77 -15.59 -12.08
CA GLY A 75 -6.89 -16.51 -11.95
C GLY A 75 -8.09 -15.83 -11.34
N ILE A 76 -9.11 -16.64 -11.09
CA ILE A 76 -10.42 -16.16 -10.66
C ILE A 76 -10.39 -15.48 -9.28
N TYR A 77 -9.36 -15.73 -8.47
CA TYR A 77 -9.13 -15.11 -7.15
C TYR A 77 -7.98 -14.09 -7.14
N SER A 78 -7.42 -13.77 -8.31
CA SER A 78 -6.45 -12.67 -8.44
C SER A 78 -7.18 -11.34 -8.66
N THR A 79 -6.45 -10.31 -9.07
CA THR A 79 -6.96 -8.94 -9.18
C THR A 79 -6.77 -8.40 -10.59
N GLY A 80 -7.82 -7.79 -11.14
CA GLY A 80 -7.72 -6.90 -12.30
C GLY A 80 -7.45 -5.45 -11.86
N VAL A 81 -6.57 -4.75 -12.60
CA VAL A 81 -6.26 -3.34 -12.36
C VAL A 81 -6.65 -2.49 -13.57
N PHE A 82 -7.53 -1.51 -13.34
CA PHE A 82 -8.07 -0.63 -14.38
C PHE A 82 -7.63 0.81 -14.10
N ILE A 83 -7.10 1.49 -15.11
CA ILE A 83 -6.58 2.85 -14.95
C ILE A 83 -7.65 3.81 -15.46
N ALA A 84 -8.11 4.70 -14.59
CA ALA A 84 -9.05 5.76 -14.94
C ALA A 84 -8.38 6.89 -15.72
N SER A 85 -9.17 7.50 -16.59
CA SER A 85 -8.82 8.64 -17.41
C SER A 85 -9.73 9.84 -17.09
N ALA A 86 -9.38 11.02 -17.61
CA ALA A 86 -10.19 12.22 -17.44
C ALA A 86 -11.55 12.14 -18.16
N ASP A 87 -11.66 11.27 -19.18
CA ASP A 87 -12.87 11.10 -19.99
C ASP A 87 -13.83 10.06 -19.39
N ASP A 88 -13.39 9.31 -18.38
CA ASP A 88 -14.25 8.33 -17.72
C ASP A 88 -15.32 9.01 -16.87
N THR A 89 -16.57 8.60 -17.06
CA THR A 89 -17.71 9.12 -16.30
C THR A 89 -17.81 8.50 -14.91
N SER A 90 -18.49 9.19 -13.99
CA SER A 90 -18.75 8.64 -12.66
C SER A 90 -19.69 7.44 -12.67
N LYS A 91 -19.53 6.52 -11.71
CA LYS A 91 -20.41 5.36 -11.54
C LYS A 91 -20.80 5.16 -10.08
N LEU A 92 -22.08 4.84 -9.86
CA LEU A 92 -22.57 4.38 -8.57
C LEU A 92 -22.33 2.87 -8.41
N VAL A 93 -21.76 2.50 -7.28
CA VAL A 93 -21.64 1.11 -6.82
C VAL A 93 -22.50 0.95 -5.58
N TYR A 94 -23.44 0.00 -5.64
CA TYR A 94 -24.38 -0.28 -4.56
C TYR A 94 -23.88 -1.41 -3.66
N GLY A 95 -24.56 -1.61 -2.54
CA GLY A 95 -24.36 -2.82 -1.73
C GLY A 95 -24.75 -4.13 -2.43
N PRO A 96 -24.44 -5.28 -1.82
CA PRO A 96 -24.59 -6.59 -2.46
C PRO A 96 -26.05 -6.97 -2.75
N SER A 97 -27.02 -6.32 -2.10
CA SER A 97 -28.46 -6.46 -2.35
C SER A 97 -29.16 -5.10 -2.22
N ALA A 98 -30.47 -5.04 -2.46
CA ALA A 98 -31.25 -3.81 -2.24
C ALA A 98 -31.40 -3.45 -0.74
N ASN A 99 -31.30 -4.45 0.14
CA ASN A 99 -31.52 -4.30 1.59
C ASN A 99 -30.20 -4.33 2.38
N THR A 100 -29.06 -4.45 1.71
CA THR A 100 -27.74 -4.55 2.32
C THR A 100 -26.85 -3.50 1.69
N GLY A 101 -26.37 -2.55 2.49
CA GLY A 101 -25.43 -1.53 2.04
C GLY A 101 -24.04 -2.09 1.71
N ILE A 102 -23.25 -1.31 0.97
CA ILE A 102 -21.83 -1.59 0.76
C ILE A 102 -21.07 -1.27 2.06
N ALA A 103 -20.32 -2.24 2.56
CA ALA A 103 -19.48 -2.05 3.74
C ALA A 103 -18.32 -1.10 3.39
N ILE A 104 -18.10 -0.10 4.23
CA ILE A 104 -16.96 0.79 4.14
C ILE A 104 -16.30 0.77 5.50
N ALA A 105 -15.23 -0.02 5.62
CA ALA A 105 -14.52 -0.21 6.89
C ALA A 105 -14.03 1.13 7.46
N ASP A 106 -13.71 2.08 6.59
CA ASP A 106 -13.29 3.43 6.98
C ASP A 106 -14.41 4.34 7.52
N ILE A 107 -15.68 3.99 7.43
CA ILE A 107 -16.73 4.75 8.16
C ILE A 107 -17.32 3.93 9.32
N GLY A 108 -16.79 2.73 9.54
CA GLY A 108 -17.24 1.82 10.60
C GLY A 108 -18.65 1.29 10.37
N GLY A 109 -19.10 1.22 9.11
CA GLY A 109 -20.47 0.86 8.78
C GLY A 109 -20.69 0.58 7.29
N SER A 110 -21.94 0.73 6.84
CA SER A 110 -22.31 0.56 5.45
C SER A 110 -23.09 1.77 4.94
N THR A 111 -23.01 2.01 3.63
CA THR A 111 -23.82 3.02 2.92
C THR A 111 -24.63 2.33 1.83
N THR A 112 -25.67 2.97 1.32
CA THR A 112 -26.48 2.42 0.21
C THR A 112 -25.63 2.28 -1.05
N SER A 113 -24.79 3.28 -1.32
CA SER A 113 -23.92 3.32 -2.49
C SER A 113 -22.71 4.23 -2.27
N VAL A 114 -21.67 4.00 -3.07
CA VAL A 114 -20.52 4.90 -3.23
C VAL A 114 -20.45 5.38 -4.68
N THR A 115 -20.08 6.65 -4.88
CA THR A 115 -19.82 7.20 -6.22
C THR A 115 -18.32 7.12 -6.49
N ILE A 116 -17.94 6.47 -7.58
CA ILE A 116 -16.58 6.48 -8.09
C ILE A 116 -16.52 7.55 -9.19
N PRO A 117 -15.69 8.59 -9.06
CA PRO A 117 -15.80 9.75 -9.94
C PRO A 117 -15.42 9.45 -11.40
N ARG A 118 -14.49 8.51 -11.63
CA ARG A 118 -14.03 8.11 -12.96
C ARG A 118 -14.00 6.58 -13.03
N TRP A 119 -14.95 6.01 -13.76
CA TRP A 119 -15.12 4.57 -13.90
C TRP A 119 -14.70 4.09 -15.28
N PRO A 120 -13.58 3.35 -15.41
CA PRO A 120 -13.16 2.78 -16.70
C PRO A 120 -14.25 1.89 -17.30
N SER A 121 -14.61 2.15 -18.54
CA SER A 121 -15.66 1.38 -19.24
C SER A 121 -15.35 -0.13 -19.36
N ASN A 122 -14.06 -0.50 -19.36
CA ASN A 122 -13.57 -1.86 -19.41
C ASN A 122 -13.38 -2.52 -18.04
N THR A 123 -13.86 -1.89 -16.95
CA THR A 123 -13.76 -2.46 -15.59
C THR A 123 -14.36 -3.87 -15.54
N LEU A 124 -13.55 -4.83 -15.12
CA LEU A 124 -13.91 -6.24 -15.05
C LEU A 124 -13.40 -6.85 -13.73
N PRO A 125 -14.30 -7.20 -12.78
CA PRO A 125 -13.89 -7.87 -11.56
C PRO A 125 -13.41 -9.29 -11.81
N ALA A 126 -12.60 -9.81 -10.89
CA ALA A 126 -12.22 -11.22 -10.89
C ALA A 126 -13.47 -12.12 -10.87
N SER A 127 -13.43 -13.24 -11.59
CA SER A 127 -14.61 -14.10 -11.77
C SER A 127 -14.90 -15.04 -10.59
N GLY A 128 -13.98 -15.12 -9.62
CA GLY A 128 -14.15 -15.89 -8.40
C GLY A 128 -15.06 -15.19 -7.41
N SER A 129 -15.37 -15.87 -6.30
CA SER A 129 -16.30 -15.36 -5.28
C SER A 129 -15.87 -14.03 -4.66
N ASP A 130 -14.57 -13.74 -4.66
CA ASP A 130 -14.03 -12.52 -4.07
C ASP A 130 -14.22 -11.29 -4.94
N GLY A 131 -14.47 -11.45 -6.25
CA GLY A 131 -14.77 -10.33 -7.16
C GLY A 131 -13.80 -9.15 -7.05
N HIS A 132 -12.53 -9.40 -6.76
CA HIS A 132 -11.55 -8.34 -6.56
C HIS A 132 -11.39 -7.49 -7.82
N CYS A 133 -11.36 -6.17 -7.62
CA CYS A 133 -11.24 -5.20 -8.69
C CYS A 133 -10.63 -3.92 -8.13
N GLU A 134 -9.67 -3.37 -8.85
CA GLU A 134 -8.98 -2.15 -8.46
C GLU A 134 -9.08 -1.13 -9.58
N ILE A 135 -9.55 0.08 -9.25
CA ILE A 135 -9.54 1.23 -10.16
C ILE A 135 -8.49 2.21 -9.67
N PHE A 136 -7.45 2.40 -10.46
CA PHE A 136 -6.39 3.35 -10.21
C PHE A 136 -6.77 4.68 -10.84
N ASP A 137 -7.01 5.68 -9.99
CA ASP A 137 -7.32 7.04 -10.40
C ASP A 137 -6.08 7.93 -10.25
N PRO A 138 -5.32 8.18 -11.34
CA PRO A 138 -4.13 9.01 -11.27
C PRO A 138 -4.43 10.50 -11.06
N ILE A 139 -5.68 10.94 -11.29
CA ILE A 139 -6.08 12.35 -11.21
C ILE A 139 -6.34 12.71 -9.75
N ASP A 140 -7.11 11.89 -9.04
CA ASP A 140 -7.34 12.04 -7.59
C ASP A 140 -6.23 11.40 -6.75
N LYS A 141 -5.31 10.65 -7.39
CA LYS A 141 -4.24 9.85 -6.76
C LYS A 141 -4.80 8.84 -5.76
N VAL A 142 -5.84 8.13 -6.16
CA VAL A 142 -6.54 7.14 -5.33
C VAL A 142 -6.56 5.77 -6.02
N ILE A 143 -6.46 4.72 -5.22
CA ILE A 143 -6.80 3.36 -5.62
C ILE A 143 -8.15 3.03 -4.99
N HIS A 144 -9.18 2.79 -5.81
CA HIS A 144 -10.48 2.28 -5.38
C HIS A 144 -10.46 0.75 -5.38
N SER A 145 -10.73 0.16 -4.23
CA SER A 145 -10.57 -1.28 -4.00
C SER A 145 -11.88 -1.94 -3.58
N PHE A 146 -12.25 -3.01 -4.27
CA PHE A 146 -13.53 -3.68 -4.06
C PHE A 146 -13.38 -5.16 -3.70
N TRP A 147 -14.31 -5.62 -2.85
CA TRP A 147 -14.58 -7.04 -2.61
C TRP A 147 -16.01 -7.37 -3.04
N GLN A 148 -16.15 -8.52 -3.69
CA GLN A 148 -17.34 -9.04 -4.36
C GLN A 148 -17.95 -8.07 -5.37
N LEU A 149 -17.12 -7.33 -6.10
CA LEU A 149 -17.63 -6.47 -7.16
C LEU A 149 -18.23 -7.34 -8.27
N LYS A 150 -19.45 -7.00 -8.69
CA LYS A 150 -20.13 -7.64 -9.81
C LYS A 150 -21.12 -6.70 -10.47
N ASN A 151 -21.37 -6.94 -11.75
CA ASN A 151 -22.45 -6.28 -12.48
C ASN A 151 -23.68 -7.19 -12.49
N VAL A 152 -24.79 -6.73 -11.91
CA VAL A 152 -26.06 -7.44 -11.89
C VAL A 152 -27.07 -6.61 -12.68
N ASN A 153 -27.43 -7.06 -13.88
CA ASN A 153 -28.39 -6.39 -14.77
C ASN A 153 -28.10 -4.89 -14.98
N GLY A 154 -26.84 -4.55 -15.25
CA GLY A 154 -26.39 -3.16 -15.46
C GLY A 154 -26.08 -2.38 -14.18
N THR A 155 -26.33 -2.96 -13.00
CA THR A 155 -26.06 -2.34 -11.69
C THR A 155 -24.78 -2.90 -11.07
N TRP A 156 -23.80 -2.04 -10.80
CA TRP A 156 -22.61 -2.45 -10.06
C TRP A 156 -22.91 -2.60 -8.58
N ARG A 157 -22.45 -3.71 -8.01
CA ARG A 157 -22.65 -4.07 -6.60
C ARG A 157 -21.35 -4.60 -6.02
N ALA A 158 -21.05 -4.25 -4.77
CA ALA A 158 -19.93 -4.80 -4.02
C ALA A 158 -20.33 -5.02 -2.56
N ALA A 159 -19.68 -5.99 -1.92
CA ALA A 159 -19.85 -6.23 -0.49
C ALA A 159 -19.04 -5.23 0.34
N LEU A 160 -17.83 -4.88 -0.12
CA LEU A 160 -16.96 -3.91 0.53
C LEU A 160 -16.30 -2.97 -0.46
N TYR A 161 -16.11 -1.72 -0.03
CA TYR A 161 -15.26 -0.72 -0.67
C TYR A 161 -14.24 -0.16 0.32
N GLY A 162 -13.00 -0.07 -0.14
CA GLY A 162 -11.91 0.66 0.51
C GLY A 162 -11.17 1.51 -0.50
N TRP A 163 -10.33 2.43 -0.01
CA TRP A 163 -9.46 3.20 -0.88
C TRP A 163 -8.10 3.45 -0.23
N SER A 164 -7.08 3.59 -1.07
CA SER A 164 -5.72 3.93 -0.66
C SER A 164 -5.22 5.13 -1.46
N ALA A 165 -4.36 5.95 -0.86
CA ALA A 165 -3.59 6.92 -1.63
C ALA A 165 -2.59 6.19 -2.55
N LEU A 166 -2.56 6.57 -3.83
CA LEU A 166 -1.67 5.96 -4.83
C LEU A 166 -0.19 6.21 -4.50
N ASP A 167 0.12 7.38 -3.94
CA ASP A 167 1.44 7.79 -3.45
C ASP A 167 1.63 7.57 -1.94
N GLY A 168 0.71 6.83 -1.30
CA GLY A 168 0.75 6.50 0.12
C GLY A 168 1.76 5.40 0.47
N VAL A 169 1.57 4.80 1.65
CA VAL A 169 2.38 3.65 2.12
C VAL A 169 1.80 2.30 1.66
N GLY A 170 0.55 2.25 1.20
CA GLY A 170 -0.10 1.02 0.75
C GLY A 170 -0.43 0.02 1.86
N TRP A 171 -0.42 0.48 3.11
CA TRP A 171 -0.80 -0.26 4.30
C TRP A 171 -1.70 0.61 5.16
N GLY A 172 -2.61 -0.02 5.91
CA GLY A 172 -3.41 0.66 6.90
C GLY A 172 -2.56 1.30 8.00
N THR A 173 -3.15 2.27 8.70
CA THR A 173 -2.59 2.87 9.91
C THR A 173 -3.54 2.68 11.09
N PRO A 174 -3.10 2.84 12.34
CA PRO A 174 -3.98 2.76 13.51
C PRO A 174 -5.20 3.71 13.44
N ALA A 175 -5.03 4.89 12.84
CA ALA A 175 -6.09 5.86 12.59
C ALA A 175 -6.99 5.49 11.39
N PHE A 176 -6.42 4.91 10.33
CA PHE A 176 -7.07 4.50 9.09
C PHE A 176 -6.68 3.05 8.74
N PHE A 177 -7.27 2.12 9.49
CA PHE A 177 -6.83 0.73 9.63
C PHE A 177 -7.26 -0.23 8.52
N TYR A 178 -7.98 0.24 7.50
CA TYR A 178 -8.47 -0.62 6.42
C TYR A 178 -8.59 0.21 5.12
N GLN A 179 -7.57 0.14 4.26
CA GLN A 179 -7.40 0.97 3.07
C GLN A 179 -7.61 0.21 1.75
N GLY A 180 -8.17 -1.00 1.82
CA GLY A 180 -8.51 -1.76 0.63
C GLY A 180 -9.16 -3.08 0.98
N ALA A 181 -9.53 -3.84 -0.05
CA ALA A 181 -10.45 -4.94 0.04
C ALA A 181 -9.89 -6.28 0.52
N ARG A 182 -8.56 -6.37 0.68
CA ARG A 182 -7.89 -7.61 1.11
C ARG A 182 -7.93 -7.74 2.64
N ALA A 183 -7.88 -8.97 3.17
CA ALA A 183 -8.02 -9.27 4.61
C ALA A 183 -7.16 -8.38 5.54
N THR A 184 -5.92 -8.11 5.16
CA THR A 184 -5.00 -7.25 5.94
C THR A 184 -5.29 -5.74 5.90
N GLY A 185 -6.32 -5.33 5.15
CA GLY A 185 -6.71 -3.94 4.97
C GLY A 185 -5.90 -3.20 3.91
N VAL A 186 -5.30 -3.93 2.95
CA VAL A 186 -4.58 -3.37 1.80
C VAL A 186 -5.44 -3.50 0.53
N PRO A 187 -5.23 -2.66 -0.51
CA PRO A 187 -5.88 -2.88 -1.80
C PRO A 187 -5.37 -4.20 -2.38
N SER A 188 -6.22 -4.91 -3.11
CA SER A 188 -5.86 -6.24 -3.61
C SER A 188 -4.73 -6.21 -4.65
N SER A 189 -4.47 -5.03 -5.24
CA SER A 189 -3.30 -4.75 -6.10
C SER A 189 -1.99 -4.48 -5.35
N ALA A 190 -2.00 -4.35 -4.02
CA ALA A 190 -0.77 -4.11 -3.26
C ALA A 190 0.15 -5.33 -3.34
N GLY A 191 1.40 -5.13 -3.77
CA GLY A 191 2.37 -6.20 -4.00
C GLY A 191 2.04 -7.15 -5.16
N LEU A 192 1.01 -6.86 -5.95
CA LEU A 192 0.59 -7.67 -7.10
C LEU A 192 1.66 -7.62 -8.19
N ILE A 193 2.02 -8.77 -8.77
CA ILE A 193 2.85 -8.79 -9.97
C ILE A 193 2.03 -8.22 -11.12
N ARG A 194 2.44 -7.07 -11.65
CA ARG A 194 1.72 -6.36 -12.69
C ARG A 194 2.04 -6.93 -14.07
N LYS A 195 1.08 -6.83 -14.99
CA LYS A 195 1.21 -7.43 -16.34
C LYS A 195 2.44 -6.95 -17.12
N TYR A 196 2.83 -5.68 -16.95
CA TYR A 196 4.00 -5.10 -17.63
C TYR A 196 5.33 -5.57 -17.02
N GLU A 197 5.31 -6.23 -15.85
CA GLU A 197 6.51 -6.72 -15.19
C GLU A 197 6.78 -8.20 -15.52
N VAL A 198 5.82 -8.94 -16.08
CA VAL A 198 5.97 -10.40 -16.26
C VAL A 198 7.12 -10.73 -17.20
N ASP A 199 7.19 -10.06 -18.34
CA ASP A 199 8.17 -10.31 -19.42
C ASP A 199 8.98 -9.04 -19.75
N ASP A 200 9.30 -8.22 -18.74
CA ASP A 200 10.06 -6.95 -18.87
C ASP A 200 11.59 -7.12 -19.08
N GLY A 201 12.09 -8.36 -19.01
CA GLY A 201 13.52 -8.67 -19.10
C GLY A 201 14.33 -8.46 -17.81
N ASP A 202 13.72 -7.98 -16.72
CA ASP A 202 14.37 -7.84 -15.41
C ASP A 202 14.48 -9.20 -14.71
N SER A 203 15.56 -9.39 -13.95
CA SER A 203 15.82 -10.60 -13.17
C SER A 203 14.96 -10.72 -11.92
N GLN A 204 14.26 -9.66 -11.51
CA GLN A 204 13.37 -9.64 -10.34
C GLN A 204 12.27 -8.58 -10.49
N TYR A 205 11.19 -8.72 -9.72
CA TYR A 205 10.20 -7.66 -9.52
C TYR A 205 10.75 -6.65 -8.50
N ARG A 206 10.54 -5.34 -8.74
CA ARG A 206 11.18 -4.26 -7.96
C ARG A 206 10.33 -3.77 -6.78
N HIS A 207 9.63 -4.70 -6.14
CA HIS A 207 8.78 -4.49 -4.97
C HIS A 207 8.57 -5.81 -4.22
N ALA A 208 8.14 -5.74 -2.96
CA ALA A 208 7.70 -6.90 -2.19
C ALA A 208 6.40 -7.46 -2.78
N LEU A 209 6.28 -8.78 -2.82
CA LEU A 209 5.12 -9.46 -3.40
C LEU A 209 3.99 -9.61 -2.37
N THR A 210 2.76 -9.75 -2.84
CA THR A 210 1.64 -10.25 -2.02
C THR A 210 1.57 -11.77 -2.11
N LEU A 211 1.27 -12.41 -0.99
CA LEU A 211 0.81 -13.80 -1.00
C LEU A 211 -0.34 -14.05 -0.02
N SER A 212 -1.13 -15.08 -0.31
CA SER A 212 -2.05 -15.69 0.65
C SER A 212 -1.52 -16.99 1.20
N MET A 213 -2.02 -17.41 2.37
CA MET A 213 -1.59 -18.64 3.03
C MET A 213 -2.78 -19.43 3.59
N THR A 214 -2.64 -20.75 3.62
CA THR A 214 -3.65 -21.68 4.16
C THR A 214 -3.73 -21.63 5.70
N PHE A 215 -4.87 -22.03 6.25
CA PHE A 215 -5.18 -22.05 7.70
C PHE A 215 -4.09 -22.69 8.59
N ASN A 216 -3.49 -23.80 8.13
CA ASN A 216 -2.44 -24.50 8.89
C ASN A 216 -1.08 -23.81 8.86
N GLY A 217 -0.89 -22.81 8.00
CA GLY A 217 0.27 -21.91 8.01
C GLY A 217 0.01 -20.64 8.83
N LEU A 218 -1.22 -20.10 8.73
CA LEU A 218 -1.59 -18.86 9.38
C LEU A 218 -1.72 -18.98 10.89
N SER A 219 -1.24 -17.98 11.63
CA SER A 219 -1.39 -17.88 13.08
C SER A 219 -2.81 -17.46 13.48
N ASN A 220 -3.31 -18.00 14.60
CA ASN A 220 -4.52 -17.52 15.26
C ASN A 220 -4.25 -16.55 16.41
N ASN A 221 -3.01 -16.47 16.92
CA ASN A 221 -2.64 -15.57 17.99
C ASN A 221 -1.14 -15.21 17.98
N PRO A 222 -0.77 -13.96 17.63
CA PRO A 222 -1.66 -12.95 17.04
C PRO A 222 -2.14 -13.40 15.65
N THR A 223 -3.30 -12.92 15.20
CA THR A 223 -3.79 -13.19 13.84
C THR A 223 -3.04 -12.37 12.78
N TYR A 224 -2.59 -11.18 13.15
CA TYR A 224 -1.80 -10.30 12.29
C TYR A 224 -0.73 -9.54 13.07
N VAL A 225 0.30 -9.09 12.36
CA VAL A 225 1.41 -8.25 12.84
C VAL A 225 1.62 -7.06 11.89
N TRP A 226 2.35 -6.05 12.34
CA TRP A 226 2.73 -4.93 11.47
C TRP A 226 3.46 -5.45 10.21
N PRO A 227 3.17 -4.90 9.00
CA PRO A 227 2.35 -3.71 8.73
C PRO A 227 0.84 -3.95 8.57
N ALA A 228 0.34 -5.19 8.66
CA ALA A 228 -1.09 -5.47 8.59
C ALA A 228 -1.84 -4.84 9.77
N THR A 229 -3.02 -4.30 9.51
CA THR A 229 -3.87 -3.66 10.52
C THR A 229 -5.13 -4.44 10.84
N ALA A 230 -5.42 -5.46 10.03
CA ALA A 230 -6.52 -6.40 10.17
C ALA A 230 -6.07 -7.81 9.75
N ALA A 231 -6.96 -8.77 9.92
CA ALA A 231 -6.90 -10.11 9.34
C ALA A 231 -8.32 -10.55 8.98
N ASP A 232 -8.47 -11.76 8.42
CA ASP A 232 -9.77 -12.43 8.31
C ASP A 232 -10.55 -12.38 9.64
N GLY A 233 -11.85 -12.08 9.57
CA GLY A 233 -12.68 -11.81 10.75
C GLY A 233 -12.82 -12.99 11.72
N ASP A 234 -12.64 -14.21 11.24
CA ASP A 234 -12.70 -15.46 11.99
C ASP A 234 -11.31 -16.10 12.23
N ALA A 235 -10.23 -15.42 11.85
CA ALA A 235 -8.85 -15.94 11.91
C ALA A 235 -8.48 -16.52 13.29
N ALA A 236 -8.92 -15.89 14.38
CA ALA A 236 -8.62 -16.35 15.74
C ALA A 236 -9.23 -17.72 16.08
N ALA A 237 -10.33 -18.09 15.41
CA ALA A 237 -11.02 -19.35 15.63
C ALA A 237 -10.62 -20.44 14.63
N THR A 238 -10.26 -20.05 13.40
CA THR A 238 -10.07 -21.00 12.29
C THR A 238 -8.62 -21.28 11.95
N ASN A 239 -7.70 -20.35 12.22
CA ASN A 239 -6.29 -20.54 11.90
C ASN A 239 -5.63 -21.43 12.97
N TYR A 240 -4.60 -22.18 12.59
CA TYR A 240 -3.92 -23.11 13.50
C TYR A 240 -2.44 -23.35 13.16
N GLY A 241 -1.87 -22.48 12.33
CA GLY A 241 -0.43 -22.36 12.08
C GLY A 241 0.25 -21.33 12.98
N THR A 242 1.38 -20.77 12.51
CA THR A 242 2.28 -19.94 13.33
C THR A 242 2.77 -18.66 12.65
N ILE A 243 2.34 -18.40 11.42
CA ILE A 243 2.74 -17.24 10.62
C ILE A 243 1.56 -16.26 10.58
N PRO A 244 1.57 -15.14 11.33
CA PRO A 244 0.50 -14.16 11.27
C PRO A 244 0.47 -13.43 9.92
N GLU A 245 -0.71 -12.95 9.52
CA GLU A 245 -0.82 -12.02 8.41
C GLU A 245 0.00 -10.74 8.69
N GLY A 246 0.50 -10.10 7.64
CA GLY A 246 1.49 -9.02 7.71
C GLY A 246 2.94 -9.51 7.84
N SER A 247 3.19 -10.80 8.08
CA SER A 247 4.56 -11.33 8.07
C SER A 247 5.21 -11.17 6.70
N LEU A 248 6.46 -10.71 6.65
CA LEU A 248 7.28 -10.73 5.43
C LEU A 248 8.00 -12.08 5.33
N LEU A 249 7.73 -12.87 4.30
CA LEU A 249 8.45 -14.11 4.02
C LEU A 249 9.56 -13.85 3.01
N MET A 250 10.73 -14.45 3.25
CA MET A 250 11.89 -14.31 2.38
C MET A 250 12.55 -15.67 2.12
N LEU A 251 13.27 -15.76 1.00
CA LEU A 251 14.23 -16.83 0.79
C LEU A 251 15.56 -16.46 1.47
N PRO A 252 16.29 -17.44 2.04
CA PRO A 252 17.65 -17.23 2.53
C PRO A 252 18.57 -16.62 1.47
N SER A 253 19.49 -15.75 1.88
CA SER A 253 20.41 -15.08 0.95
C SER A 253 21.31 -16.07 0.18
N ASP A 254 21.60 -17.21 0.78
CA ASP A 254 22.39 -18.31 0.23
C ASP A 254 21.57 -19.31 -0.60
N PHE A 255 20.24 -19.11 -0.73
CA PHE A 255 19.41 -19.92 -1.64
C PHE A 255 19.94 -19.79 -3.07
N ASN A 256 20.39 -20.91 -3.63
CA ASN A 256 21.00 -20.97 -4.95
C ASN A 256 19.91 -21.12 -6.03
N VAL A 257 19.47 -20.00 -6.59
CA VAL A 257 18.38 -19.92 -7.57
C VAL A 257 18.67 -20.73 -8.83
N THR A 258 19.85 -20.57 -9.43
CA THR A 258 20.19 -21.20 -10.72
C THR A 258 20.35 -22.72 -10.61
N LYS A 259 20.83 -23.21 -9.47
CA LYS A 259 20.94 -24.65 -9.19
C LYS A 259 19.60 -25.27 -8.79
N SER A 260 18.75 -24.53 -8.09
CA SER A 260 17.52 -25.08 -7.52
C SER A 260 16.32 -25.02 -8.47
N LEU A 261 16.34 -24.08 -9.43
CA LEU A 261 15.20 -23.77 -10.29
C LEU A 261 15.64 -23.76 -11.75
N THR A 262 14.84 -24.37 -12.62
CA THR A 262 15.05 -24.42 -14.07
C THR A 262 14.09 -23.50 -14.82
N ILE A 263 12.92 -23.20 -14.25
CA ILE A 263 11.89 -22.39 -14.89
C ILE A 263 12.24 -20.89 -14.73
N PRO A 264 12.44 -20.13 -15.83
CA PRO A 264 12.85 -18.71 -15.75
C PRO A 264 11.90 -17.84 -14.92
N LYS A 265 10.57 -18.04 -15.07
CA LYS A 265 9.56 -17.32 -14.28
C LYS A 265 9.70 -17.57 -12.78
N LEU A 266 10.08 -18.78 -12.36
CA LEU A 266 10.33 -19.10 -10.95
C LEU A 266 11.67 -18.55 -10.46
N ARG A 267 12.68 -18.46 -11.32
CA ARG A 267 13.94 -17.77 -10.97
C ARG A 267 13.71 -16.30 -10.66
N LYS A 268 12.92 -15.59 -11.50
CA LYS A 268 12.55 -14.18 -11.27
C LYS A 268 11.85 -13.98 -9.93
N ILE A 269 10.90 -14.87 -9.61
CA ILE A 269 10.24 -14.88 -8.29
C ILE A 269 11.25 -15.13 -7.17
N ALA A 270 12.11 -16.14 -7.29
CA ALA A 270 13.05 -16.47 -6.23
C ALA A 270 14.03 -15.34 -5.94
N GLU A 271 14.56 -14.66 -6.96
CA GLU A 271 15.41 -13.47 -6.76
C GLU A 271 14.63 -12.33 -6.08
N THR A 272 13.36 -12.14 -6.45
CA THR A 272 12.48 -11.17 -5.77
C THR A 272 12.29 -11.53 -4.29
N LEU A 273 12.05 -12.80 -3.97
CA LEU A 273 11.86 -13.27 -2.60
C LEU A 273 13.13 -13.19 -1.74
N LYS A 274 14.32 -13.22 -2.35
CA LYS A 274 15.59 -12.98 -1.67
C LYS A 274 15.81 -11.50 -1.37
N THR A 275 15.40 -10.61 -2.26
CA THR A 275 15.64 -9.16 -2.15
C THR A 275 14.54 -8.44 -1.38
N TYR A 276 13.29 -8.57 -1.82
CA TYR A 276 12.15 -7.83 -1.30
C TYR A 276 11.22 -8.68 -0.43
N GLY A 277 11.19 -10.00 -0.67
CA GLY A 277 10.29 -10.92 0.03
C GLY A 277 8.84 -10.82 -0.45
N ALA A 278 7.94 -11.44 0.32
CA ALA A 278 6.51 -11.41 0.08
C ALA A 278 5.72 -11.29 1.39
N TYR A 279 4.80 -10.33 1.47
CA TYR A 279 3.93 -10.16 2.62
C TYR A 279 2.76 -11.12 2.56
N VAL A 280 2.49 -11.79 3.68
CA VAL A 280 1.25 -12.54 3.88
C VAL A 280 0.11 -11.54 4.05
N THR A 281 -0.84 -11.52 3.13
CA THR A 281 -1.90 -10.47 3.10
C THR A 281 -3.32 -11.01 3.12
N ASP A 282 -3.45 -12.33 3.07
CA ASP A 282 -4.74 -12.97 2.88
C ASP A 282 -4.68 -14.43 3.29
N ARG A 283 -5.86 -15.01 3.47
CA ARG A 283 -6.06 -16.43 3.68
C ARG A 283 -6.51 -17.13 2.41
N ASN A 284 -6.12 -18.39 2.27
CA ASN A 284 -6.68 -19.29 1.28
C ASN A 284 -7.06 -20.65 1.91
N THR A 285 -7.67 -21.52 1.10
CA THR A 285 -8.03 -22.88 1.51
C THR A 285 -7.14 -23.90 0.82
N GLY A 286 -6.27 -24.56 1.57
CA GLY A 286 -5.55 -25.75 1.11
C GLY A 286 -4.28 -25.49 0.29
N THR A 287 -3.96 -24.25 -0.08
CA THR A 287 -2.77 -23.90 -0.87
C THR A 287 -1.68 -23.36 0.06
N PRO A 288 -0.50 -24.00 0.18
CA PRO A 288 0.60 -23.56 1.06
C PRO A 288 0.89 -22.06 0.99
N PHE A 289 1.05 -21.54 -0.23
CA PHE A 289 0.98 -20.11 -0.52
C PHE A 289 0.43 -19.89 -1.93
N ASN A 290 -0.20 -18.74 -2.19
CA ASN A 290 -0.46 -18.25 -3.54
C ASN A 290 0.11 -16.84 -3.71
N ILE A 291 0.99 -16.62 -4.70
CA ILE A 291 1.45 -15.28 -5.09
C ILE A 291 0.63 -14.80 -6.29
N TYR A 292 0.05 -13.61 -6.18
CA TYR A 292 -0.91 -13.11 -7.15
C TYR A 292 -0.25 -12.37 -8.32
N VAL A 293 -0.74 -12.63 -9.53
CA VAL A 293 -0.39 -11.91 -10.76
C VAL A 293 -1.63 -11.26 -11.36
N GLU A 294 -1.50 -10.05 -11.89
CA GLU A 294 -2.58 -9.28 -12.49
C GLU A 294 -3.34 -10.10 -13.55
N ILE A 295 -4.67 -10.05 -13.49
CA ILE A 295 -5.56 -10.69 -14.47
C ILE A 295 -5.34 -10.06 -15.86
N GLY A 296 -5.23 -10.90 -16.88
CA GLY A 296 -4.92 -10.52 -18.25
C GLY A 296 -3.42 -10.42 -18.54
N SER A 297 -2.57 -10.94 -17.65
CA SER A 297 -1.11 -10.96 -17.83
C SER A 297 -0.63 -12.12 -18.71
N ASN A 298 -1.48 -13.13 -18.97
CA ASN A 298 -1.09 -14.39 -19.61
C ASN A 298 0.01 -15.15 -18.83
N TYR A 299 0.10 -14.91 -17.53
CA TYR A 299 1.08 -15.59 -16.69
C TYR A 299 0.64 -17.03 -16.41
N THR A 300 1.44 -17.99 -16.87
CA THR A 300 1.28 -19.40 -16.51
C THR A 300 2.62 -20.08 -16.23
N LEU A 301 2.62 -20.95 -15.22
CA LEU A 301 3.67 -21.93 -14.93
C LEU A 301 3.34 -23.32 -15.50
N HIS A 302 2.15 -23.47 -16.07
CA HIS A 302 1.56 -24.71 -16.55
C HIS A 302 1.12 -24.56 -18.02
N PRO A 303 2.05 -24.21 -18.94
CA PRO A 303 1.70 -24.06 -20.35
C PRO A 303 1.29 -25.41 -20.95
N GLY A 304 0.12 -25.46 -21.59
CA GLY A 304 -0.43 -26.71 -22.14
C GLY A 304 -1.01 -27.66 -21.09
N GLY A 305 -1.17 -27.21 -19.83
CA GLY A 305 -1.69 -28.01 -18.72
C GLY A 305 -0.67 -28.21 -17.61
N TRP A 306 -1.00 -29.10 -16.67
CA TRP A 306 -0.20 -29.33 -15.47
C TRP A 306 1.27 -29.65 -15.77
N SER A 307 2.17 -29.06 -14.97
CA SER A 307 3.62 -29.27 -15.07
C SER A 307 4.16 -29.75 -13.73
N ASN A 308 4.60 -31.01 -13.70
CA ASN A 308 5.22 -31.61 -12.51
C ASN A 308 6.51 -30.87 -12.10
N GLN A 309 7.27 -30.36 -13.08
CA GLN A 309 8.48 -29.59 -12.81
C GLN A 309 8.14 -28.27 -12.09
N ALA A 310 7.12 -27.54 -12.56
CA ALA A 310 6.68 -26.31 -11.91
C ALA A 310 6.18 -26.58 -10.49
N ALA A 311 5.37 -27.63 -10.32
CA ALA A 311 4.86 -28.04 -9.02
C ALA A 311 5.99 -28.41 -8.03
N TYR A 312 7.02 -29.12 -8.50
CA TYR A 312 8.20 -29.45 -7.72
C TYR A 312 9.01 -28.20 -7.33
N GLU A 313 9.32 -27.33 -8.28
CA GLU A 313 10.10 -26.11 -8.02
C GLU A 313 9.38 -25.14 -7.07
N LEU A 314 8.05 -25.07 -7.13
CA LEU A 314 7.23 -24.34 -6.16
C LEU A 314 7.34 -24.94 -4.75
N GLN A 315 7.43 -26.27 -4.61
CA GLN A 315 7.69 -26.93 -3.34
C GLN A 315 9.09 -26.63 -2.80
N VAL A 316 10.09 -26.53 -3.68
CA VAL A 316 11.46 -26.11 -3.29
C VAL A 316 11.44 -24.69 -2.71
N ILE A 317 10.76 -23.75 -3.37
CA ILE A 317 10.57 -22.38 -2.84
C ILE A 317 9.83 -22.42 -1.49
N ARG A 318 8.69 -23.12 -1.40
CA ARG A 318 7.91 -23.26 -0.16
C ARG A 318 8.78 -23.77 1.00
N ALA A 319 9.56 -24.82 0.76
CA ALA A 319 10.39 -25.44 1.79
C ALA A 319 11.49 -24.50 2.31
N ALA A 320 11.95 -23.56 1.49
CA ALA A 320 12.99 -22.60 1.83
C ALA A 320 12.46 -21.28 2.41
N LEU A 321 11.21 -20.90 2.14
CA LEU A 321 10.62 -19.66 2.65
C LEU A 321 10.58 -19.62 4.19
N ARG A 322 11.04 -18.51 4.77
CA ARG A 322 11.03 -18.23 6.21
C ARG A 322 10.49 -16.83 6.49
N PRO A 323 9.76 -16.61 7.60
CA PRO A 323 9.43 -15.27 8.04
C PRO A 323 10.69 -14.46 8.40
N LEU A 324 10.70 -13.18 8.08
CA LEU A 324 11.68 -12.23 8.58
C LEU A 324 11.49 -12.09 10.10
N LYS A 325 12.55 -12.37 10.87
CA LYS A 325 12.59 -12.20 12.33
C LYS A 325 13.08 -10.81 12.73
N SER A 326 14.14 -10.34 12.07
CA SER A 326 14.74 -9.03 12.29
C SER A 326 15.63 -8.61 11.12
N CYS A 327 16.00 -7.35 11.06
CA CYS A 327 16.97 -6.82 10.09
C CYS A 327 17.69 -5.61 10.72
N SER A 328 18.84 -5.21 10.16
CA SER A 328 19.59 -4.03 10.64
C SER A 328 18.93 -2.70 10.29
N GLY A 329 18.01 -2.70 9.32
CA GLY A 329 17.29 -1.54 8.81
C GLY A 329 16.62 -1.88 7.49
N TYR A 330 16.08 -0.89 6.79
CA TYR A 330 15.54 -1.05 5.45
C TYR A 330 16.19 -0.05 4.50
N LEU A 331 16.30 -0.44 3.23
CA LEU A 331 16.49 0.51 2.14
C LEU A 331 15.14 0.74 1.48
N ASN A 332 14.80 2.01 1.25
CA ASN A 332 13.58 2.38 0.55
C ASN A 332 13.73 2.13 -0.96
N GLY A 333 12.70 2.48 -1.74
CA GLY A 333 12.72 2.28 -3.20
C GLY A 333 13.76 3.11 -3.97
N GLU A 334 14.37 4.10 -3.32
CA GLU A 334 15.49 4.91 -3.83
C GLU A 334 16.84 4.46 -3.24
N ASP A 335 16.89 3.27 -2.63
CA ASP A 335 18.05 2.72 -1.94
C ASP A 335 18.58 3.59 -0.77
N LYS A 336 17.73 4.44 -0.19
CA LYS A 336 18.08 5.24 0.98
C LYS A 336 17.73 4.50 2.26
N PRO A 337 18.60 4.51 3.29
CA PRO A 337 18.29 3.94 4.59
C PRO A 337 17.04 4.58 5.20
N ILE A 338 16.10 3.74 5.64
CA ILE A 338 14.90 4.15 6.37
C ILE A 338 14.67 3.24 7.57
N LYS A 339 13.92 3.76 8.54
CA LYS A 339 13.36 3.00 9.65
C LYS A 339 11.86 3.26 9.70
N PHE A 340 11.07 2.20 9.65
CA PHE A 340 9.64 2.33 9.83
C PHE A 340 9.32 2.71 11.27
N SER A 341 8.52 3.77 11.45
CA SER A 341 8.02 4.15 12.76
C SER A 341 6.71 3.42 13.05
N LEU A 342 6.67 2.76 14.20
CA LEU A 342 5.42 2.24 14.80
C LEU A 342 4.70 3.31 15.63
N ASN A 343 5.32 4.48 15.83
CA ASN A 343 4.69 5.63 16.46
C ASN A 343 3.81 6.35 15.43
N GLN A 344 2.62 5.80 15.18
CA GLN A 344 1.66 6.29 14.21
C GLN A 344 0.44 6.90 14.90
N ASN A 345 -0.32 7.72 14.18
CA ASN A 345 -1.51 8.36 14.71
C ASN A 345 -2.51 7.31 15.23
N LEU A 346 -2.86 7.41 16.51
CA LEU A 346 -3.81 6.51 17.17
C LEU A 346 -5.26 7.03 17.19
N ILE A 347 -5.51 8.24 16.67
CA ILE A 347 -6.84 8.86 16.64
C ILE A 347 -7.45 8.72 15.25
N SER A 348 -8.65 8.17 15.24
CA SER A 348 -9.51 8.08 14.08
C SER A 348 -10.66 9.07 14.23
N MET A 349 -10.90 9.87 13.18
CA MET A 349 -12.04 10.79 13.13
C MET A 349 -13.32 10.13 12.61
N ARG A 350 -13.29 8.81 12.44
CA ARG A 350 -14.45 8.00 12.06
C ARG A 350 -15.54 8.10 13.11
N GLY A 351 -16.77 7.84 12.68
CA GLY A 351 -17.94 7.84 13.56
C GLY A 351 -18.00 6.60 14.48
N PRO A 352 -19.14 6.42 15.16
CA PRO A 352 -20.34 7.26 15.09
C PRO A 352 -20.14 8.63 15.76
N TRP A 353 -20.79 9.66 15.21
CA TRP A 353 -20.83 11.01 15.78
C TRP A 353 -22.25 11.35 16.21
N ALA A 354 -22.40 11.89 17.42
CA ALA A 354 -23.67 12.35 17.97
C ALA A 354 -23.60 13.84 18.29
N LEU A 355 -24.73 14.54 18.15
CA LEU A 355 -24.80 15.99 18.41
C LEU A 355 -24.68 16.24 19.92
N GLU A 356 -23.79 17.14 20.30
CA GLU A 356 -23.75 17.67 21.68
C GLU A 356 -24.59 18.94 21.79
N TYR A 357 -24.35 19.90 20.90
CA TYR A 357 -25.11 21.14 20.82
C TYR A 357 -24.92 21.80 19.45
N GLY A 358 -25.80 22.75 19.14
CA GLY A 358 -25.74 23.55 17.92
C GLY A 358 -26.64 23.01 16.82
N GLY A 359 -26.22 23.19 15.57
CA GLY A 359 -27.00 22.84 14.37
C GLY A 359 -26.77 21.41 13.88
N SER A 360 -26.90 21.21 12.57
CA SER A 360 -26.70 19.90 11.93
C SER A 360 -25.26 19.39 12.10
N LEU A 361 -25.12 18.07 12.25
CA LEU A 361 -23.82 17.39 12.30
C LEU A 361 -22.95 17.75 11.08
N GLY A 362 -21.66 17.87 11.32
CA GLY A 362 -20.65 17.69 10.27
C GLY A 362 -20.56 16.23 9.88
N TYR A 363 -20.07 15.97 8.67
CA TYR A 363 -19.89 14.62 8.15
C TYR A 363 -18.41 14.24 8.21
N PHE A 364 -18.11 12.95 8.40
CA PHE A 364 -16.75 12.46 8.26
C PHE A 364 -16.42 12.34 6.77
N ASP A 365 -15.42 13.09 6.32
CA ASP A 365 -14.85 12.98 4.98
C ASP A 365 -13.68 12.00 5.03
N THR A 366 -13.87 10.85 4.39
CA THR A 366 -12.91 9.75 4.38
C THR A 366 -11.59 10.17 3.73
N TRP A 367 -11.60 10.97 2.65
CA TRP A 367 -10.35 11.37 1.99
C TRP A 367 -9.57 12.39 2.80
N LYS A 368 -10.27 13.33 3.44
CA LYS A 368 -9.66 14.30 4.35
C LYS A 368 -9.28 13.71 5.71
N GLN A 369 -9.79 12.52 6.06
CA GLN A 369 -9.67 11.92 7.39
C GLN A 369 -10.05 12.92 8.51
N ALA A 370 -11.13 13.67 8.28
CA ALA A 370 -11.57 14.77 9.13
C ALA A 370 -13.09 14.88 9.17
N VAL A 371 -13.63 15.43 10.26
CA VAL A 371 -15.02 15.88 10.31
C VAL A 371 -15.11 17.24 9.60
N VAL A 372 -15.94 17.33 8.57
CA VAL A 372 -16.17 18.54 7.78
C VAL A 372 -17.51 19.16 8.17
N PHE A 373 -17.47 20.45 8.47
CA PHE A 373 -18.63 21.26 8.76
C PHE A 373 -18.78 22.33 7.68
N SER A 374 -19.92 22.33 7.00
CA SER A 374 -20.35 23.43 6.12
C SER A 374 -20.36 24.78 6.85
N ASN A 375 -20.23 25.87 6.09
CA ASN A 375 -20.32 27.23 6.60
C ASN A 375 -21.61 27.44 7.41
N ARG A 376 -21.48 28.03 8.59
CA ARG A 376 -22.56 28.28 9.55
C ARG A 376 -22.23 29.45 10.46
N THR A 377 -23.24 30.13 10.99
CA THR A 377 -23.08 31.33 11.84
C THR A 377 -22.91 31.02 13.33
N SER A 378 -23.20 29.79 13.76
CA SER A 378 -23.07 29.33 15.15
C SER A 378 -22.31 28.02 15.25
N LYS A 379 -21.54 27.84 16.33
CA LYS A 379 -20.79 26.60 16.57
C LYS A 379 -21.73 25.40 16.70
N THR A 380 -21.31 24.29 16.13
CA THR A 380 -21.91 22.97 16.35
C THR A 380 -20.82 22.05 16.90
N SER A 381 -21.14 21.29 17.94
CA SER A 381 -20.22 20.30 18.50
C SER A 381 -20.85 18.92 18.41
N GLN A 382 -20.04 17.94 18.02
CA GLN A 382 -20.42 16.54 17.99
C GLN A 382 -19.38 15.68 18.71
N ARG A 383 -19.85 14.63 19.36
CA ARG A 383 -19.05 13.70 20.17
C ARG A 383 -19.04 12.33 19.53
N ASN A 384 -17.87 11.69 19.52
CA ASN A 384 -17.72 10.25 19.32
C ASN A 384 -17.36 9.62 20.69
N THR A 385 -18.21 8.71 21.15
CA THR A 385 -18.15 8.08 22.49
C THR A 385 -17.50 6.70 22.48
N ASN A 386 -17.21 6.15 23.66
CA ASN A 386 -16.83 4.75 23.88
C ASN A 386 -15.53 4.31 23.19
N GLY A 387 -14.61 5.25 22.95
CA GLY A 387 -13.29 4.94 22.40
C GLY A 387 -13.30 4.45 20.95
N THR A 388 -14.40 4.59 20.20
CA THR A 388 -14.44 4.22 18.77
C THR A 388 -13.53 5.07 17.90
N GLY A 389 -13.20 6.29 18.34
CA GLY A 389 -12.17 7.13 17.74
C GLY A 389 -10.72 6.73 18.09
N LEU A 390 -10.49 5.68 18.87
CA LEU A 390 -9.14 5.19 19.19
C LEU A 390 -8.79 3.96 18.37
N SER A 391 -7.50 3.81 18.05
CA SER A 391 -6.96 2.63 17.37
C SER A 391 -7.37 1.33 18.05
N LYS A 392 -7.82 0.38 17.24
CA LYS A 392 -8.08 -1.01 17.63
C LYS A 392 -7.00 -1.97 17.14
N THR A 393 -6.01 -1.47 16.40
CA THR A 393 -4.92 -2.26 15.80
C THR A 393 -4.07 -2.90 16.91
N LEU A 394 -3.90 -4.24 16.86
CA LEU A 394 -3.27 -5.03 17.92
C LEU A 394 -1.89 -4.51 18.36
N TRP A 395 -1.01 -4.20 17.40
CA TRP A 395 0.35 -3.73 17.66
C TRP A 395 0.44 -2.23 17.97
N ALA A 396 -0.66 -1.48 17.88
CA ALA A 396 -0.70 -0.03 18.10
C ALA A 396 -1.68 0.38 19.20
N LYS A 397 -1.91 -0.49 20.18
CA LYS A 397 -2.72 -0.13 21.35
C LYS A 397 -1.96 0.87 22.24
N PRO A 398 -2.65 1.88 22.78
CA PRO A 398 -2.06 2.75 23.79
C PRO A 398 -1.55 1.94 25.00
N THR A 399 -0.44 2.39 25.57
CA THR A 399 0.28 1.71 26.65
C THR A 399 0.14 2.48 27.96
N SER A 400 -0.33 1.83 29.03
CA SER A 400 -0.40 2.44 30.38
C SER A 400 0.95 3.03 30.80
N GLY A 401 0.93 4.24 31.38
CA GLY A 401 2.12 4.93 31.87
C GLY A 401 2.96 5.61 30.79
N GLN A 402 2.69 5.36 29.50
CA GLN A 402 3.38 6.04 28.40
C GLN A 402 2.82 7.47 28.23
N LEU A 403 3.71 8.43 28.03
CA LEU A 403 3.33 9.79 27.64
C LEU A 403 2.88 9.82 26.18
N TYR A 404 1.78 10.53 25.93
CA TYR A 404 1.27 10.83 24.60
C TYR A 404 1.07 12.32 24.42
N ASN A 405 1.22 12.77 23.18
CA ASN A 405 0.88 14.12 22.75
C ASN A 405 -0.28 14.04 21.76
N ILE A 406 -1.39 14.71 22.07
CA ILE A 406 -2.53 14.90 21.15
C ILE A 406 -2.44 16.30 20.56
N THR A 407 -2.42 16.40 19.23
CA THR A 407 -2.35 17.68 18.50
C THR A 407 -3.58 17.84 17.62
N ALA A 408 -4.25 18.98 17.73
CA ALA A 408 -5.38 19.35 16.87
C ALA A 408 -4.89 19.76 15.47
N ILE A 409 -5.54 19.22 14.43
CA ILE A 409 -5.32 19.58 13.03
C ILE A 409 -6.66 20.07 12.48
N THR A 410 -6.86 21.38 12.46
CA THR A 410 -8.16 21.97 12.16
C THR A 410 -8.06 23.14 11.18
N THR A 411 -9.14 23.39 10.45
CA THR A 411 -9.27 24.56 9.57
C THR A 411 -10.53 25.34 9.91
N GLY A 412 -10.65 26.57 9.41
CA GLY A 412 -11.90 27.32 9.50
C GLY A 412 -12.30 27.75 10.91
N GLY A 413 -11.42 27.65 11.91
CA GLY A 413 -11.74 27.87 13.32
C GLY A 413 -12.36 26.65 14.03
N GLY A 414 -12.29 25.47 13.41
CA GLY A 414 -12.68 24.21 14.05
C GLY A 414 -11.80 23.88 15.27
N GLN A 415 -12.36 23.14 16.22
CA GLN A 415 -11.70 22.77 17.47
C GLN A 415 -11.87 21.28 17.76
N PHE A 416 -10.83 20.67 18.32
CA PHE A 416 -10.81 19.27 18.74
C PHE A 416 -10.70 19.18 20.26
N ARG A 417 -11.38 18.21 20.88
CA ARG A 417 -11.20 17.89 22.31
C ARG A 417 -11.06 16.40 22.52
N PHE A 418 -10.12 16.01 23.35
CA PHE A 418 -9.90 14.65 23.82
C PHE A 418 -10.28 14.54 25.29
N TYR A 419 -11.01 13.49 25.65
CA TYR A 419 -11.49 13.29 27.00
C TYR A 419 -11.44 11.80 27.39
N ILE A 420 -10.90 11.49 28.57
CA ILE A 420 -10.95 10.17 29.20
C ILE A 420 -11.61 10.31 30.57
N ASN A 421 -12.71 9.58 30.78
CA ASN A 421 -13.35 9.48 32.08
C ASN A 421 -12.61 8.47 32.97
N LEU A 422 -12.22 8.91 34.17
CA LEU A 422 -11.52 8.09 35.16
C LEU A 422 -12.26 8.00 36.51
N ALA A 423 -13.51 8.46 36.56
CA ALA A 423 -14.29 8.55 37.80
C ALA A 423 -14.55 7.20 38.46
N CYS A 424 -14.75 6.12 37.69
CA CYS A 424 -14.87 4.74 38.19
C CYS A 424 -13.61 4.23 38.92
N ARG A 425 -12.51 4.98 38.87
CA ARG A 425 -11.25 4.71 39.59
C ARG A 425 -10.97 5.75 40.68
N ASN A 426 -11.90 6.66 40.96
CA ASN A 426 -11.69 7.80 41.87
C ASN A 426 -10.49 8.69 41.46
N LEU A 427 -10.23 8.80 40.15
CA LEU A 427 -9.16 9.64 39.60
C LEU A 427 -9.75 10.80 38.79
N SER A 428 -9.01 11.90 38.73
CA SER A 428 -9.34 13.06 37.88
C SER A 428 -9.37 12.66 36.41
N ASN A 429 -10.37 13.16 35.67
CA ASN A 429 -10.46 12.92 34.24
C ASN A 429 -9.28 13.55 33.49
N ILE A 430 -8.92 12.95 32.36
CA ILE A 430 -7.99 13.56 31.41
C ILE A 430 -8.83 14.33 30.39
N ASP A 431 -8.61 15.62 30.26
CA ASP A 431 -9.37 16.49 29.37
C ASP A 431 -8.45 17.53 28.75
N SER A 432 -8.32 17.51 27.42
CA SER A 432 -7.49 18.48 26.71
C SER A 432 -8.09 19.88 26.67
N GLY A 433 -9.39 20.02 26.99
CA GLY A 433 -10.18 21.17 26.57
C GLY A 433 -10.28 21.27 25.04
N ASN A 434 -10.81 22.39 24.56
CA ASN A 434 -10.92 22.65 23.12
C ASN A 434 -9.59 23.17 22.56
N LEU A 435 -8.90 22.31 21.83
CA LEU A 435 -7.66 22.61 21.12
C LEU A 435 -7.99 23.25 19.76
N ASN A 436 -7.39 24.41 19.48
CA ASN A 436 -7.38 25.03 18.16
C ASN A 436 -6.28 24.41 17.29
N ASN A 437 -6.24 24.77 16.01
CA ASN A 437 -5.25 24.24 15.07
C ASN A 437 -3.81 24.37 15.60
N GLY A 438 -3.06 23.27 15.56
CA GLY A 438 -1.67 23.20 16.02
C GLY A 438 -1.49 23.17 17.54
N GLN A 439 -2.56 23.32 18.33
CA GLN A 439 -2.45 23.19 19.79
C GLN A 439 -2.34 21.72 20.19
N SER A 440 -1.53 21.49 21.22
CA SER A 440 -1.18 20.18 21.72
C SER A 440 -1.52 20.02 23.20
N PHE A 441 -1.80 18.80 23.62
CA PHE A 441 -1.98 18.43 25.02
C PHE A 441 -1.21 17.14 25.31
N VAL A 442 -0.36 17.18 26.34
CA VAL A 442 0.46 16.04 26.74
C VAL A 442 -0.13 15.41 27.98
N PHE A 443 -0.26 14.08 27.98
CA PHE A 443 -0.78 13.33 29.11
C PHE A 443 -0.16 11.94 29.21
N THR A 444 -0.22 11.37 30.40
CA THR A 444 0.16 9.97 30.63
C THR A 444 -1.04 9.08 30.42
N TRP A 445 -0.92 8.05 29.58
CA TRP A 445 -2.01 7.12 29.34
C TRP A 445 -2.37 6.36 30.62
N PRO A 446 -3.65 6.28 31.01
CA PRO A 446 -4.04 5.69 32.28
C PRO A 446 -3.98 4.16 32.23
N SER A 447 -3.84 3.53 33.40
CA SER A 447 -3.85 2.06 33.53
C SER A 447 -5.21 1.43 33.22
N SER A 448 -6.28 2.19 33.39
CA SER A 448 -7.62 1.84 32.94
C SER A 448 -8.45 3.12 32.79
N SER A 449 -9.56 3.03 32.06
CA SER A 449 -10.53 4.12 31.96
C SER A 449 -11.95 3.56 32.01
N CYS A 450 -12.91 4.40 32.35
CA CYS A 450 -14.31 4.04 32.31
C CYS A 450 -14.81 4.09 30.86
N TRP A 451 -14.51 5.19 30.19
CA TRP A 451 -14.75 5.41 28.76
C TRP A 451 -13.93 6.60 28.26
N GLY A 452 -13.74 6.69 26.94
CA GLY A 452 -13.10 7.81 26.26
C GLY A 452 -14.04 8.47 25.26
N SER A 453 -13.79 9.74 24.94
CA SER A 453 -14.52 10.47 23.91
C SER A 453 -13.62 11.46 23.19
N ILE A 454 -13.94 11.69 21.92
CA ILE A 454 -13.40 12.79 21.14
C ILE A 454 -14.54 13.70 20.68
N PHE A 455 -14.23 14.97 20.50
CA PHE A 455 -15.19 15.97 20.06
C PHE A 455 -14.65 16.71 18.86
N ALA A 456 -15.54 16.99 17.93
CA ALA A 456 -15.31 17.91 16.83
C ALA A 456 -16.27 19.08 16.96
N THR A 457 -15.73 20.30 17.03
CA THR A 457 -16.53 21.53 17.09
C THR A 457 -16.23 22.37 15.86
N SER A 458 -17.27 22.82 15.18
CA SER A 458 -17.13 23.65 13.97
C SER A 458 -16.57 25.04 14.28
N GLY A 459 -16.00 25.67 13.26
CA GLY A 459 -15.86 27.11 13.20
C GLY A 459 -17.18 27.83 12.93
N VAL A 460 -17.09 29.14 12.67
CA VAL A 460 -18.21 30.00 12.25
C VAL A 460 -17.81 30.85 11.05
N ASN A 461 -18.80 31.22 10.23
CA ASN A 461 -18.71 32.07 9.03
C ASN A 461 -17.81 31.55 7.90
N GLN A 462 -17.42 30.28 7.95
CA GLN A 462 -16.70 29.56 6.89
C GLN A 462 -16.82 28.05 7.06
N GLU A 463 -16.48 27.27 6.03
CA GLU A 463 -16.28 25.82 6.17
C GLU A 463 -15.13 25.56 7.16
N SER A 464 -15.25 24.49 7.96
CA SER A 464 -14.21 24.07 8.89
C SER A 464 -14.02 22.56 8.88
N THR A 465 -12.78 22.12 9.05
CA THR A 465 -12.43 20.71 9.21
C THR A 465 -11.83 20.47 10.60
N VAL A 466 -12.11 19.32 11.19
CA VAL A 466 -11.55 18.91 12.47
C VAL A 466 -10.95 17.52 12.36
N SER A 467 -9.66 17.41 12.64
CA SER A 467 -8.91 16.17 12.83
C SER A 467 -7.92 16.32 13.99
N ALA A 468 -7.25 15.25 14.35
CA ALA A 468 -6.22 15.26 15.36
C ALA A 468 -5.23 14.12 15.19
N GLN A 469 -4.07 14.28 15.80
CA GLN A 469 -3.02 13.29 15.83
C GLN A 469 -2.61 12.97 17.27
N LEU A 470 -2.66 11.68 17.64
CA LEU A 470 -2.17 11.16 18.92
C LEU A 470 -0.93 10.31 18.68
N LEU A 471 0.21 10.75 19.18
CA LEU A 471 1.49 10.05 19.09
C LEU A 471 2.08 9.82 20.48
N LYS A 472 2.89 8.76 20.62
CA LYS A 472 3.75 8.57 21.79
C LYS A 472 4.76 9.72 21.85
N VAL A 473 4.97 10.28 23.03
CA VAL A 473 6.12 11.14 23.29
C VAL A 473 7.34 10.25 23.42
N GLU A 474 8.22 10.30 22.44
CA GLU A 474 9.52 9.65 22.52
C GLU A 474 10.40 10.52 23.43
N VAL A 475 10.63 10.05 24.65
CA VAL A 475 11.70 10.62 25.47
C VAL A 475 13.00 10.23 24.78
N PRO A 476 13.93 11.17 24.52
CA PRO A 476 15.24 10.81 23.98
C PRO A 476 15.82 9.70 24.83
N ALA A 477 16.31 8.62 24.21
CA ALA A 477 17.03 7.59 24.94
C ALA A 477 18.11 8.30 25.78
N ALA A 478 18.11 8.07 27.09
CA ALA A 478 19.12 8.64 27.96
C ALA A 478 20.48 8.31 27.35
N VAL A 479 21.20 9.33 26.91
CA VAL A 479 22.59 9.18 26.48
C VAL A 479 23.30 8.67 27.72
N SER A 480 23.68 7.40 27.72
CA SER A 480 24.57 6.85 28.73
C SER A 480 25.77 7.77 28.81
N SER A 481 25.98 8.35 29.99
CA SER A 481 26.97 9.38 30.28
C SER A 481 28.35 9.02 29.70
N VAL A 482 28.75 9.74 28.64
CA VAL A 482 30.16 9.82 28.24
C VAL A 482 30.72 11.10 28.87
N ASN A 483 31.81 10.93 29.63
CA ASN A 483 32.56 12.00 30.28
C ASN A 483 32.95 13.12 29.28
N PRO A 484 32.99 14.39 29.73
CA PRO A 484 33.21 15.52 28.85
C PRO A 484 34.70 15.74 28.63
N THR A 485 35.15 15.66 27.37
CA THR A 485 36.25 16.50 26.90
C THR A 485 36.21 16.69 25.39
N THR A 486 36.34 17.97 25.01
CA THR A 486 36.79 18.54 23.73
C THR A 486 35.75 18.96 22.68
N SER A 487 35.51 20.28 22.73
CA SER A 487 35.46 21.26 21.65
C SER A 487 34.28 21.30 20.68
N PHE A 488 33.53 22.38 20.83
CA PHE A 488 32.50 22.88 19.92
C PHE A 488 33.11 23.36 18.59
N THR A 489 32.45 23.01 17.49
CA THR A 489 32.36 23.88 16.31
C THR A 489 30.92 23.91 15.82
N THR A 490 30.47 25.12 15.52
CA THR A 490 29.11 25.60 15.37
C THR A 490 28.43 25.08 14.09
N GLY A 491 27.36 24.30 14.25
CA GLY A 491 26.46 23.88 13.19
C GLY A 491 25.28 24.83 13.05
N VAL A 492 25.13 25.38 11.85
CA VAL A 492 24.13 26.36 11.42
C VAL A 492 22.69 25.83 11.56
N ILE A 493 21.81 26.70 12.06
CA ILE A 493 20.36 26.54 12.15
C ILE A 493 19.76 26.50 10.74
N ALA A 494 19.15 25.37 10.35
CA ALA A 494 18.33 25.30 9.14
C ALA A 494 16.99 26.01 9.41
N LYS A 495 16.88 27.21 8.84
CA LYS A 495 15.69 28.07 8.81
C LYS A 495 14.62 27.45 7.90
N ASN A 496 13.36 27.52 8.33
CA ASN A 496 12.18 27.26 7.51
C ASN A 496 12.26 28.02 6.17
N SER A 497 12.16 27.30 5.06
CA SER A 497 11.86 27.89 3.75
C SER A 497 10.37 27.73 3.45
N THR A 498 9.66 28.82 3.64
CA THR A 498 8.45 29.15 2.90
C THR A 498 8.87 29.82 1.60
N ASN A 499 8.52 29.28 0.43
CA ASN A 499 8.23 30.13 -0.73
C ASN A 499 7.17 29.52 -1.66
N PRO A 500 6.22 30.33 -2.19
CA PRO A 500 5.13 29.90 -3.05
C PRO A 500 5.43 30.19 -4.54
N ASP A 501 6.21 29.32 -5.18
CA ASP A 501 6.39 29.18 -6.64
C ASP A 501 5.17 28.67 -7.45
N ARG A 502 4.35 29.54 -8.05
CA ARG A 502 3.46 29.16 -9.17
C ARG A 502 4.26 28.67 -10.38
N VAL A 503 3.92 27.51 -10.95
CA VAL A 503 4.28 27.15 -12.34
C VAL A 503 3.09 26.48 -13.03
N ASN A 504 2.39 27.26 -13.86
CA ASN A 504 1.77 26.76 -15.08
C ASN A 504 2.77 27.04 -16.20
N ASP A 505 3.19 26.02 -16.92
CA ASP A 505 3.03 25.95 -18.38
C ASP A 505 3.60 24.63 -18.92
N GLY A 506 2.84 24.01 -19.82
CA GLY A 506 3.09 22.67 -20.34
C GLY A 506 4.32 22.57 -21.23
N GLN A 507 5.06 21.47 -21.07
CA GLN A 507 5.91 20.94 -22.11
C GLN A 507 5.37 19.59 -22.57
N LEU A 508 4.71 19.61 -23.72
CA LEU A 508 4.47 18.46 -24.56
C LEU A 508 5.82 17.92 -25.04
N ILE A 509 6.22 16.76 -24.56
CA ILE A 509 7.30 15.98 -25.17
C ILE A 509 6.69 15.28 -26.39
N SER A 510 6.90 15.84 -27.57
CA SER A 510 6.57 15.18 -28.83
C SER A 510 7.62 14.12 -29.16
N HIS A 511 7.25 12.85 -29.16
CA HIS A 511 8.06 11.80 -29.77
C HIS A 511 8.03 11.94 -31.31
N PRO A 512 9.15 11.72 -32.02
CA PRO A 512 9.11 11.64 -33.47
C PRO A 512 8.26 10.43 -33.87
N SER A 513 7.25 10.67 -34.72
CA SER A 513 6.37 9.62 -35.23
C SER A 513 7.17 8.56 -36.00
N ILE A 514 6.87 7.28 -35.77
CA ILE A 514 7.40 6.10 -36.48
C ILE A 514 7.34 6.24 -38.02
N ALA A 515 6.44 7.08 -38.54
CA ALA A 515 6.35 7.43 -39.95
C ALA A 515 7.63 8.11 -40.53
N MET A 516 8.38 8.87 -39.71
CA MET A 516 9.58 9.59 -40.18
C MET A 516 10.80 8.67 -40.33
N VAL A 517 10.86 7.61 -39.53
CA VAL A 517 11.91 6.57 -39.61
C VAL A 517 11.68 5.66 -40.82
N LEU A 518 10.43 5.34 -41.15
CA LEU A 518 10.08 4.59 -42.36
C LEU A 518 10.35 5.38 -43.66
N LEU A 519 10.16 6.72 -43.65
CA LEU A 519 10.41 7.56 -44.83
C LEU A 519 11.90 7.60 -45.20
N LEU A 520 12.80 7.61 -44.21
CA LEU A 520 14.26 7.59 -44.42
C LEU A 520 14.78 6.24 -44.92
N ILE A 521 14.12 5.14 -44.56
CA ILE A 521 14.46 3.80 -45.07
C ILE A 521 13.98 3.62 -46.52
N ILE A 522 12.82 4.19 -46.89
CA ILE A 522 12.34 4.09 -48.27
C ILE A 522 13.18 4.96 -49.22
N LEU A 523 13.65 6.13 -48.79
CA LEU A 523 14.48 7.01 -49.61
C LEU A 523 15.88 6.45 -49.91
N SER A 524 16.41 5.55 -49.08
CA SER A 524 17.72 4.92 -49.33
C SER A 524 17.67 3.75 -50.33
N PHE A 525 16.48 3.26 -50.68
CA PHE A 525 16.29 2.24 -51.74
C PHE A 525 16.08 2.85 -53.14
N PHE A 526 15.87 4.16 -53.26
CA PHE A 526 15.63 4.84 -54.55
C PHE A 526 16.84 5.60 -55.12
N THR A 527 18.01 5.53 -54.48
CA THR A 527 19.26 6.04 -55.04
C THR A 527 20.29 4.92 -55.15
N LEU A 528 20.10 4.06 -56.16
CA LEU A 528 21.09 3.12 -56.69
C LEU A 528 21.03 3.15 -58.22
#